data_AF-A0AAE0GIZ6-F1
#
_entry.id   AF-A0AAE0GIZ6-F1
#
_cell.length_a   1.000
_cell.length_b   1.000
_cell.length_c   1.000
_cell.angle_alpha   90.00
_cell.angle_beta   90.00
_cell.angle_gamma   90.00
#
_symmetry.space_group_name_H-M   'P 1'
#
loop_
_entity.id
_entity.type
_entity.pdbx_description
1 polymer ?
#
loop_
_entity_poly.entity_id
_entity_poly.type
_entity_poly.pdbx_seq_one_letter_code
_entity_poly.pdbx_strand_id
1 'polypeptide(L)'
;MSKERYEVLPAAVQEVTSWDAALQERWRGELGDSSLTELAVLMQGAALGGKTVGNYRPKARAFMAFCEAEGRQWLPATGATVRLYIAHMLDKGTVQASNMQPYLSAINNYHEDMGFPGPARGRAISRAVKGMARLQVQAAEAAGEEQTVRTWLPARHVSAVHAHGLGLEPVGRAATELLRACTYVVFAFVTFGRPETGVSMRREHINITGEDISVVLHKEKGRGHVRLRRRLTIPAAGVAGLVRLLQHWQQVRDACWGHRPVTGSEVQGSYWRLPWEQGKLQSAQANGWVQLALGKLGCVPPEGGHFSGHSTRKGACTCARAVGAALEKCCFLGGWSQLSSAIHSYIDPAAVPDEHMEKYFGWTTPRWRQQQQRQPGTEQCA
;
A
#
# COMPACT_ATOMS: atom_id res chain seq x y z
N MET A 1 19.81 3.28 -33.49
CA MET A 1 19.81 2.65 -32.15
C MET A 1 19.15 1.28 -32.27
N SER A 2 19.96 0.22 -32.27
CA SER A 2 19.46 -1.16 -32.25
C SER A 2 18.58 -1.34 -31.01
N LYS A 3 17.33 -1.79 -31.18
CA LYS A 3 16.52 -2.24 -30.04
C LYS A 3 17.20 -3.50 -29.51
N GLU A 4 17.92 -3.39 -28.41
CA GLU A 4 18.47 -4.55 -27.71
C GLU A 4 17.38 -5.61 -27.56
N ARG A 5 17.64 -6.82 -28.06
CA ARG A 5 16.73 -7.95 -27.85
C ARG A 5 16.62 -8.17 -26.34
N TYR A 6 15.40 -8.23 -25.83
CA TYR A 6 15.15 -8.55 -24.43
C TYR A 6 15.61 -9.98 -24.16
N GLU A 7 16.67 -10.14 -23.37
CA GLU A 7 17.06 -11.44 -22.84
C GLU A 7 16.13 -11.76 -21.66
N VAL A 8 15.21 -12.70 -21.87
CA VAL A 8 14.28 -13.16 -20.83
C VAL A 8 15.05 -14.14 -19.95
N LEU A 9 15.54 -13.67 -18.80
CA LEU A 9 16.13 -14.55 -17.80
C LEU A 9 15.06 -15.57 -17.34
N PRO A 10 15.40 -16.88 -17.24
CA PRO A 10 14.49 -17.87 -16.69
C PRO A 10 14.00 -17.38 -15.32
N ALA A 11 12.68 -17.32 -15.13
CA ALA A 11 12.12 -16.96 -13.84
C ALA A 11 12.74 -17.89 -12.79
N ALA A 12 13.45 -17.31 -11.81
CA ALA A 12 13.97 -18.04 -10.67
C ALA A 12 12.83 -18.91 -10.14
N VAL A 13 13.04 -20.23 -10.16
CA VAL A 13 12.06 -21.28 -9.89
C VAL A 13 11.40 -20.97 -8.54
N GLN A 14 10.25 -20.27 -8.60
CA GLN A 14 9.35 -20.20 -7.46
C GLN A 14 8.72 -21.57 -7.37
N GLU A 15 8.75 -22.19 -6.18
CA GLU A 15 8.23 -23.53 -5.93
C GLU A 15 6.91 -23.76 -6.68
N VAL A 16 7.02 -24.53 -7.77
CA VAL A 16 5.90 -24.87 -8.63
C VAL A 16 5.01 -25.78 -7.81
N THR A 17 3.86 -25.26 -7.43
CA THR A 17 2.86 -26.09 -6.74
C THR A 17 1.88 -26.65 -7.76
N SER A 18 1.10 -27.66 -7.36
CA SER A 18 0.12 -28.33 -8.25
C SER A 18 -0.80 -27.37 -9.02
N TRP A 19 -1.07 -26.18 -8.46
CA TRP A 19 -1.83 -25.10 -9.08
C TRP A 19 -1.14 -24.52 -10.33
N ASP A 20 0.17 -24.26 -10.27
CA ASP A 20 0.95 -23.75 -11.41
C ASP A 20 1.31 -24.88 -12.38
N ALA A 21 1.59 -26.08 -11.87
CA ALA A 21 1.96 -27.22 -12.71
C ALA A 21 0.83 -27.65 -13.66
N ALA A 22 -0.38 -27.83 -13.14
CA ALA A 22 -1.54 -28.23 -13.95
C ALA A 22 -1.93 -27.15 -14.99
N LEU A 23 -1.77 -25.88 -14.63
CA LEU A 23 -1.98 -24.75 -15.54
C LEU A 23 -0.95 -24.72 -16.67
N GLN A 24 0.34 -24.87 -16.32
CA GLN A 24 1.41 -24.92 -17.31
C GLN A 24 1.26 -26.13 -18.24
N GLU A 25 0.92 -27.31 -17.71
CA GLU A 25 0.66 -28.51 -18.50
C GLU A 25 -0.49 -28.30 -19.48
N ARG A 26 -1.59 -27.71 -19.02
CA ARG A 26 -2.72 -27.36 -19.86
C ARG A 26 -2.33 -26.36 -20.95
N TRP A 27 -1.64 -25.27 -20.60
CA TRP A 27 -1.20 -24.28 -21.59
C TRP A 27 -0.27 -24.90 -22.64
N ARG A 28 0.63 -25.81 -22.24
CA ARG A 28 1.44 -26.59 -23.19
C ARG A 28 0.56 -27.42 -24.12
N GLY A 29 -0.46 -28.09 -23.59
CA GLY A 29 -1.42 -28.85 -24.38
C GLY A 29 -2.21 -27.99 -25.38
N GLU A 30 -2.64 -26.79 -24.99
CA GLU A 30 -3.34 -25.84 -25.87
C GLU A 30 -2.45 -25.23 -26.95
N LEU A 31 -1.19 -24.93 -26.61
CA LEU A 31 -0.24 -24.28 -27.52
C LEU A 31 0.43 -25.27 -28.50
N GLY A 32 0.46 -26.56 -28.15
CA GLY A 32 1.11 -27.61 -28.93
C GLY A 32 2.64 -27.50 -28.94
N ASP A 33 3.28 -28.31 -29.78
CA ASP A 33 4.74 -28.30 -29.93
C ASP A 33 5.19 -27.16 -30.86
N SER A 34 5.76 -26.12 -30.27
CA SER A 34 6.25 -24.93 -30.97
C SER A 34 7.49 -24.41 -30.26
N SER A 35 8.43 -23.84 -31.03
CA SER A 35 9.63 -23.18 -30.49
C SER A 35 9.32 -22.00 -29.56
N LEU A 36 8.07 -21.53 -29.53
CA LEU A 36 7.59 -20.44 -28.67
C LEU A 36 6.76 -20.93 -27.47
N THR A 37 6.42 -22.22 -27.36
CA THR A 37 5.49 -22.72 -26.34
C THR A 37 5.98 -22.40 -24.92
N GLU A 38 7.23 -22.71 -24.59
CA GLU A 38 7.77 -22.43 -23.26
C GLU A 38 7.87 -20.91 -22.97
N LEU A 39 8.11 -20.08 -23.99
CA LEU A 39 8.11 -18.63 -23.82
C LEU A 39 6.69 -18.10 -23.55
N ALA A 40 5.67 -18.63 -24.24
CA ALA A 40 4.28 -18.27 -24.04
C ALA A 40 3.78 -18.72 -22.65
N VAL A 41 4.14 -19.93 -22.20
CA VAL A 41 3.88 -20.42 -20.84
C VAL A 41 4.52 -19.52 -19.79
N LEU A 42 5.78 -19.12 -20.00
CA LEU A 42 6.49 -18.19 -19.12
C LEU A 42 5.82 -16.81 -19.08
N MET A 43 5.37 -16.28 -20.21
CA MET A 43 4.65 -15.00 -20.29
C MET A 43 3.35 -15.02 -19.49
N GLN A 44 2.57 -16.11 -19.61
CA GLN A 44 1.31 -16.27 -18.87
C GLN A 44 1.55 -16.40 -17.37
N GLY A 45 2.56 -17.19 -16.96
CA GLY A 45 2.99 -17.26 -15.56
C GLY A 45 3.49 -15.91 -15.01
N ALA A 46 4.24 -15.14 -15.79
CA ALA A 46 4.75 -13.83 -15.38
C ALA A 46 3.64 -12.77 -15.24
N ALA A 47 2.55 -12.87 -16.01
CA ALA A 47 1.38 -12.00 -15.89
C ALA A 47 0.68 -12.17 -14.53
N LEU A 48 0.71 -13.39 -13.99
CA LEU A 48 0.28 -13.72 -12.64
C LEU A 48 1.38 -13.32 -11.65
N GLY A 49 1.65 -12.02 -11.49
CA GLY A 49 2.71 -11.56 -10.58
C GLY A 49 2.59 -12.17 -9.19
N GLY A 50 3.71 -12.53 -8.53
CA GLY A 50 3.71 -13.38 -7.32
C GLY A 50 2.83 -12.92 -6.16
N LYS A 51 2.52 -11.61 -6.05
CA LYS A 51 1.54 -11.09 -5.07
C LYS A 51 0.08 -11.41 -5.44
N THR A 52 -0.24 -11.38 -6.72
CA THR A 52 -1.56 -11.73 -7.26
C THR A 52 -1.84 -13.22 -7.06
N VAL A 53 -0.86 -14.08 -7.37
CA VAL A 53 -0.92 -15.53 -7.07
C VAL A 53 -1.04 -15.77 -5.57
N GLY A 54 -0.16 -15.16 -4.76
CA GLY A 54 -0.20 -15.28 -3.30
C GLY A 54 -1.50 -14.79 -2.67
N ASN A 55 -2.23 -13.87 -3.30
CA ASN A 55 -3.53 -13.39 -2.84
C ASN A 55 -4.71 -14.25 -3.29
N TYR A 56 -4.72 -14.74 -4.53
CA TYR A 56 -5.84 -15.52 -5.08
C TYR A 56 -5.77 -16.98 -4.68
N ARG A 57 -4.58 -17.58 -4.63
CA ARG A 57 -4.41 -19.00 -4.36
C ARG A 57 -4.98 -19.45 -3.01
N PRO A 58 -4.74 -18.75 -1.88
CA PRO A 58 -5.39 -19.10 -0.61
C PRO A 58 -6.92 -19.00 -0.67
N LYS A 59 -7.46 -18.09 -1.50
CA LYS A 59 -8.91 -17.89 -1.65
C LYS A 59 -9.56 -18.98 -2.50
N ALA A 60 -8.89 -19.41 -3.57
CA ALA A 60 -9.31 -20.56 -4.36
C ALA A 60 -9.26 -21.83 -3.52
N ARG A 61 -8.19 -22.06 -2.74
CA ARG A 61 -8.08 -23.19 -1.80
C ARG A 61 -9.19 -23.20 -0.76
N ALA A 62 -9.56 -22.04 -0.21
CA ALA A 62 -10.67 -21.94 0.74
C ALA A 62 -11.99 -22.40 0.12
N PHE A 63 -12.24 -22.07 -1.15
CA PHE A 63 -13.43 -22.54 -1.89
C PHE A 63 -13.38 -24.05 -2.18
N MET A 64 -12.22 -24.59 -2.56
CA MET A 64 -12.03 -26.03 -2.78
C MET A 64 -12.30 -26.83 -1.50
N ALA A 65 -11.70 -26.41 -0.38
CA ALA A 65 -11.89 -27.06 0.91
C ALA A 65 -13.37 -27.03 1.37
N PHE A 66 -14.07 -25.91 1.14
CA PHE A 66 -15.51 -25.84 1.39
C PHE A 66 -16.28 -26.85 0.53
N CYS A 67 -16.00 -26.91 -0.77
CA CYS A 67 -16.67 -27.84 -1.66
C CYS A 67 -16.41 -29.30 -1.28
N GLU A 68 -15.17 -29.65 -0.94
CA GLU A 68 -14.79 -30.99 -0.49
C GLU A 68 -15.54 -31.38 0.80
N ALA A 69 -15.58 -30.48 1.80
CA ALA A 69 -16.30 -30.71 3.04
C ALA A 69 -17.82 -30.90 2.84
N GLU A 70 -18.39 -30.21 1.87
CA GLU A 70 -19.83 -30.27 1.54
C GLU A 70 -20.18 -31.35 0.50
N GLY A 71 -19.20 -32.16 0.05
CA GLY A 71 -19.41 -33.17 -1.00
C GLY A 71 -19.80 -32.57 -2.36
N ARG A 72 -19.34 -31.36 -2.67
CA ARG A 72 -19.66 -30.60 -3.88
C ARG A 72 -18.49 -30.61 -4.86
N GLN A 73 -18.84 -30.58 -6.15
CA GLN A 73 -17.87 -30.39 -7.21
C GLN A 73 -17.39 -28.93 -7.24
N TRP A 74 -16.09 -28.74 -7.08
CA TRP A 74 -15.44 -27.42 -7.12
C TRP A 74 -14.96 -27.02 -8.52
N LEU A 75 -14.80 -27.98 -9.44
CA LEU A 75 -14.46 -27.73 -10.85
C LEU A 75 -15.12 -28.77 -11.79
N PRO A 76 -15.92 -28.35 -12.78
CA PRO A 76 -16.60 -27.04 -12.82
C PRO A 76 -17.60 -26.92 -11.68
N ALA A 77 -17.54 -25.82 -10.92
CA ALA A 77 -18.58 -25.47 -9.96
C ALA A 77 -19.76 -24.77 -10.65
N THR A 78 -20.92 -24.79 -10.00
CA THR A 78 -22.12 -24.07 -10.48
C THR A 78 -22.28 -22.72 -9.76
N GLY A 79 -23.06 -21.81 -10.35
CA GLY A 79 -23.45 -20.58 -9.66
C GLY A 79 -24.24 -20.83 -8.36
N ALA A 80 -24.88 -22.00 -8.19
CA ALA A 80 -25.52 -22.38 -6.94
C ALA A 80 -24.48 -22.73 -5.85
N THR A 81 -23.44 -23.49 -6.20
CA THR A 81 -22.31 -23.80 -5.32
C THR A 81 -21.64 -22.52 -4.82
N VAL A 82 -21.43 -21.53 -5.69
CA VAL A 82 -20.84 -20.24 -5.29
C VAL A 82 -21.72 -19.47 -4.32
N ARG A 83 -23.05 -19.49 -4.48
CA ARG A 83 -23.96 -18.83 -3.50
C ARG A 83 -23.91 -19.49 -2.13
N LEU A 84 -23.82 -20.82 -2.09
CA LEU A 84 -23.65 -21.55 -0.84
C LEU A 84 -22.30 -21.22 -0.19
N TYR A 85 -21.24 -21.07 -1.00
CA TYR A 85 -19.97 -20.59 -0.47
C TYR A 85 -20.05 -19.18 0.10
N ILE A 86 -20.77 -18.24 -0.54
CA ILE A 86 -21.01 -16.90 0.02
C ILE A 86 -21.74 -16.99 1.36
N ALA A 87 -22.74 -17.88 1.48
CA ALA A 87 -23.45 -18.11 2.73
C ALA A 87 -22.54 -18.72 3.80
N HIS A 88 -21.67 -19.68 3.44
CA HIS A 88 -20.66 -20.24 4.34
C HIS A 88 -19.68 -19.16 4.84
N MET A 89 -19.27 -18.23 3.97
CA MET A 89 -18.39 -17.12 4.37
C MET A 89 -19.07 -16.13 5.33
N LEU A 90 -20.39 -15.93 5.17
CA LEU A 90 -21.20 -15.15 6.11
C LEU A 90 -21.30 -15.86 7.47
N ASP A 91 -21.67 -17.14 7.47
CA ASP A 91 -21.83 -17.96 8.67
C ASP A 91 -20.53 -18.04 9.49
N LYS A 92 -19.40 -18.21 8.80
CA LYS A 92 -18.07 -18.19 9.42
C LYS A 92 -17.72 -16.83 10.06
N GLY A 93 -18.36 -15.73 9.67
CA GLY A 93 -18.15 -14.39 10.25
C GLY A 93 -16.77 -13.76 10.01
N THR A 94 -15.89 -14.38 9.21
CA THR A 94 -14.49 -13.93 9.06
C THR A 94 -14.24 -12.99 7.89
N VAL A 95 -15.21 -12.84 6.97
CA VAL A 95 -15.05 -12.01 5.77
C VAL A 95 -16.22 -11.07 5.60
N GLN A 96 -15.89 -9.79 5.43
CA GLN A 96 -16.86 -8.74 5.09
C GLN A 96 -17.31 -8.87 3.64
N ALA A 97 -18.57 -8.55 3.33
CA ALA A 97 -19.12 -8.61 1.98
C ALA A 97 -18.30 -7.79 0.96
N SER A 98 -17.75 -6.65 1.39
CA SER A 98 -16.86 -5.79 0.58
C SER A 98 -15.53 -6.48 0.19
N ASN A 99 -15.14 -7.53 0.92
CA ASN A 99 -13.95 -8.33 0.69
C ASN A 99 -14.24 -9.65 -0.04
N MET A 100 -15.48 -9.87 -0.53
CA MET A 100 -15.81 -11.08 -1.29
C MET A 100 -15.29 -11.07 -2.72
N GLN A 101 -15.14 -9.89 -3.34
CA GLN A 101 -14.74 -9.79 -4.74
C GLN A 101 -13.45 -10.59 -5.06
N PRO A 102 -12.37 -10.51 -4.24
CA PRO A 102 -11.17 -11.30 -4.50
C PRO A 102 -11.37 -12.81 -4.47
N TYR A 103 -12.33 -13.31 -3.68
CA TYR A 103 -12.67 -14.75 -3.66
C TYR A 103 -13.40 -15.14 -4.95
N LEU A 104 -14.39 -14.35 -5.34
CA LEU A 104 -15.15 -14.57 -6.58
C LEU A 104 -14.25 -14.49 -7.82
N SER A 105 -13.29 -13.54 -7.84
CA SER A 105 -12.27 -13.48 -8.88
C SER A 105 -11.35 -14.68 -8.87
N ALA A 106 -10.87 -15.14 -7.71
CA ALA A 106 -10.05 -16.35 -7.64
C ALA A 106 -10.78 -17.57 -8.22
N ILE A 107 -12.07 -17.73 -7.87
CA ILE A 107 -12.92 -18.82 -8.37
C ILE A 107 -13.08 -18.70 -9.89
N ASN A 108 -13.47 -17.52 -10.39
CA ASN A 108 -13.68 -17.30 -11.82
C ASN A 108 -12.41 -17.52 -12.64
N ASN A 109 -11.31 -16.87 -12.25
CA ASN A 109 -10.05 -16.97 -12.96
C ASN A 109 -9.61 -18.43 -13.02
N TYR A 110 -9.67 -19.15 -11.89
CA TYR A 110 -9.30 -20.55 -11.88
C TYR A 110 -10.16 -21.42 -12.81
N HIS A 111 -11.47 -21.16 -12.89
CA HIS A 111 -12.33 -21.86 -13.84
C HIS A 111 -11.94 -21.56 -15.29
N GLU A 112 -11.72 -20.28 -15.61
CA GLU A 112 -11.34 -19.83 -16.95
C GLU A 112 -9.98 -20.36 -17.37
N ASP A 113 -9.01 -20.32 -16.46
CA ASP A 113 -7.68 -20.88 -16.66
C ASP A 113 -7.77 -22.41 -16.86
N MET A 114 -8.81 -23.05 -16.31
CA MET A 114 -9.17 -24.45 -16.54
C MET A 114 -10.19 -24.64 -17.66
N GLY A 115 -10.45 -23.64 -18.50
CA GLY A 115 -11.28 -23.74 -19.71
C GLY A 115 -12.78 -23.84 -19.46
N PHE A 116 -13.21 -23.64 -18.22
CA PHE A 116 -14.60 -23.63 -17.83
C PHE A 116 -15.12 -22.19 -17.72
N PRO A 117 -16.41 -21.93 -17.94
CA PRO A 117 -17.00 -20.64 -17.64
C PRO A 117 -16.88 -20.31 -16.15
N GLY A 118 -16.51 -19.06 -15.83
CA GLY A 118 -16.44 -18.59 -14.44
C GLY A 118 -17.82 -18.59 -13.75
N PRO A 119 -18.04 -19.38 -12.69
CA PRO A 119 -19.38 -19.58 -12.09
C PRO A 119 -19.77 -18.48 -11.10
N ALA A 120 -18.82 -17.64 -10.69
CA ALA A 120 -18.98 -16.59 -9.68
C ALA A 120 -19.31 -15.23 -10.33
N ARG A 121 -20.21 -15.21 -11.31
CA ARG A 121 -20.65 -14.01 -12.05
C ARG A 121 -22.17 -13.93 -12.17
N GLY A 122 -22.66 -12.76 -12.59
CA GLY A 122 -24.07 -12.53 -12.91
C GLY A 122 -24.95 -12.13 -11.72
N ARG A 123 -26.23 -11.86 -12.02
CA ARG A 123 -27.19 -11.23 -11.10
C ARG A 123 -27.39 -11.99 -9.79
N ALA A 124 -27.42 -13.32 -9.84
CA ALA A 124 -27.64 -14.15 -8.65
C ALA A 124 -26.48 -14.03 -7.64
N ILE A 125 -25.24 -13.97 -8.13
CA ILE A 125 -24.04 -13.78 -7.30
C ILE A 125 -24.01 -12.37 -6.71
N SER A 126 -24.28 -11.33 -7.51
CA SER A 126 -24.38 -9.95 -7.03
C SER A 126 -25.45 -9.78 -5.95
N ARG A 127 -26.60 -10.46 -6.10
CA ARG A 127 -27.65 -10.48 -5.07
C ARG A 127 -27.20 -11.17 -3.79
N ALA A 128 -26.48 -12.29 -3.87
CA ALA A 128 -25.97 -12.99 -2.71
C ALA A 128 -24.99 -12.11 -1.91
N VAL A 129 -24.03 -11.45 -2.57
CA VAL A 129 -23.09 -10.52 -1.89
C VAL A 129 -23.84 -9.33 -1.29
N LYS A 130 -24.85 -8.78 -1.98
CA LYS A 130 -25.69 -7.71 -1.43
C LYS A 130 -26.51 -8.17 -0.22
N GLY A 131 -27.01 -9.41 -0.24
CA GLY A 131 -27.69 -10.04 0.89
C GLY A 131 -26.76 -10.20 2.09
N MET A 132 -25.56 -10.73 1.86
CA MET A 132 -24.51 -10.83 2.88
C MET A 132 -24.20 -9.47 3.52
N ALA A 133 -24.04 -8.42 2.72
CA ALA A 133 -23.79 -7.07 3.25
C ALA A 133 -24.91 -6.57 4.16
N ARG A 134 -26.18 -6.80 3.81
CA ARG A 134 -27.34 -6.41 4.63
C ARG A 134 -27.41 -7.18 5.94
N LEU A 135 -27.18 -8.49 5.88
CA LEU A 135 -27.20 -9.35 7.06
C LEU A 135 -26.06 -9.01 8.03
N GLN A 136 -24.88 -8.64 7.51
CA GLN A 136 -23.77 -8.18 8.35
C GLN A 136 -24.08 -6.87 9.06
N VAL A 137 -24.74 -5.91 8.37
CA VAL A 137 -25.19 -4.66 9.01
C VAL A 137 -26.22 -4.94 10.10
N GLN A 138 -27.23 -5.76 9.80
CA GLN A 138 -28.26 -6.12 10.80
C GLN A 138 -27.67 -6.81 12.03
N ALA A 139 -26.69 -7.70 11.83
CA ALA A 139 -26.01 -8.37 12.94
C ALA A 139 -25.19 -7.38 13.79
N ALA A 140 -24.48 -6.44 13.16
CA ALA A 140 -23.73 -5.40 13.86
C ALA A 140 -24.66 -4.45 14.64
N GLU A 141 -25.77 -4.01 14.03
CA GLU A 141 -26.80 -3.19 14.68
C GLU A 141 -27.41 -3.90 15.90
N ALA A 142 -27.74 -5.20 15.77
CA ALA A 142 -28.27 -5.99 16.87
C ALA A 142 -27.26 -6.20 18.02
N ALA A 143 -25.97 -6.23 17.69
CA ALA A 143 -24.88 -6.30 18.67
C ALA A 143 -24.51 -4.95 19.29
N GLY A 144 -25.14 -3.85 18.86
CA GLY A 144 -24.78 -2.48 19.29
C GLY A 144 -23.40 -2.04 18.79
N GLU A 145 -22.87 -2.65 17.73
CA GLU A 145 -21.59 -2.28 17.14
C GLU A 145 -21.74 -1.02 16.29
N GLU A 146 -21.07 0.07 16.70
CA GLU A 146 -20.99 1.27 15.89
C GLU A 146 -20.08 1.06 14.66
N GLN A 147 -20.60 1.38 13.48
CA GLN A 147 -19.81 1.33 12.25
C GLN A 147 -18.76 2.44 12.26
N THR A 148 -17.47 2.06 12.31
CA THR A 148 -16.39 3.04 12.18
C THR A 148 -15.93 3.23 10.73
N VAL A 149 -15.64 4.46 10.37
CA VAL A 149 -15.15 4.85 9.04
C VAL A 149 -13.71 5.31 9.13
N ARG A 150 -12.87 4.83 8.20
CA ARG A 150 -11.50 5.33 8.09
C ARG A 150 -11.51 6.81 7.72
N THR A 151 -11.03 7.64 8.64
CA THR A 151 -10.91 9.09 8.42
C THR A 151 -9.50 9.48 7.96
N TRP A 152 -9.36 10.72 7.49
CA TRP A 152 -8.08 11.31 7.12
C TRP A 152 -7.33 11.74 8.38
N LEU A 153 -6.00 11.62 8.38
CA LEU A 153 -5.18 12.03 9.51
C LEU A 153 -4.95 13.56 9.46
N PRO A 154 -5.38 14.34 10.48
CA PRO A 154 -5.18 15.79 10.48
C PRO A 154 -3.72 16.21 10.56
N ALA A 155 -3.36 17.28 9.83
CA ALA A 155 -2.00 17.83 9.83
C ALA A 155 -1.52 18.27 11.22
N ARG A 156 -2.44 18.71 12.11
CA ARG A 156 -2.13 19.00 13.52
C ARG A 156 -1.62 17.77 14.28
N HIS A 157 -2.20 16.58 14.07
CA HIS A 157 -1.72 15.35 14.71
C HIS A 157 -0.36 14.95 14.14
N VAL A 158 -0.15 15.13 12.83
CA VAL A 158 1.17 14.91 12.21
C VAL A 158 2.21 15.89 12.74
N SER A 159 1.84 17.15 12.98
CA SER A 159 2.72 18.15 13.58
C SER A 159 3.12 17.77 15.02
N ALA A 160 2.17 17.29 15.83
CA ALA A 160 2.46 16.80 17.17
C ALA A 160 3.40 15.59 17.14
N VAL A 161 3.14 14.61 16.26
CA VAL A 161 4.01 13.44 16.04
C VAL A 161 5.41 13.86 15.58
N HIS A 162 5.51 14.84 14.68
CA HIS A 162 6.78 15.37 14.18
C HIS A 162 7.57 16.06 15.29
N ALA A 163 6.93 16.94 16.06
CA ALA A 163 7.57 17.61 17.19
C ALA A 163 8.05 16.60 18.25
N HIS A 164 7.22 15.60 18.58
CA HIS A 164 7.60 14.54 19.50
C HIS A 164 8.82 13.77 18.99
N GLY A 165 8.80 13.31 17.72
CA GLY A 165 9.92 12.60 17.12
C GLY A 165 11.23 13.39 17.07
N LEU A 166 11.17 14.72 16.87
CA LEU A 166 12.34 15.58 16.89
C LEU A 166 12.97 15.74 18.27
N GLY A 167 12.18 15.62 19.35
CA GLY A 167 12.64 15.74 20.73
C GLY A 167 12.91 14.41 21.44
N LEU A 168 12.75 13.27 20.74
CA LEU A 168 13.04 11.96 21.33
C LEU A 168 14.53 11.68 21.29
N GLU A 169 15.16 11.44 22.43
CA GLU A 169 16.51 10.86 22.53
C GLU A 169 16.36 9.37 22.89
N PRO A 170 16.27 8.46 21.90
CA PRO A 170 15.81 7.10 22.14
C PRO A 170 16.86 6.25 22.86
N VAL A 171 16.52 5.80 24.06
CA VAL A 171 17.29 4.79 24.81
C VAL A 171 16.49 3.49 24.89
N GLY A 172 17.05 2.41 24.37
CA GLY A 172 16.43 1.09 24.39
C GLY A 172 15.36 0.86 23.31
N ARG A 173 14.87 -0.38 23.22
CA ARG A 173 14.04 -0.85 22.08
C ARG A 173 12.76 -0.05 21.88
N ALA A 174 11.99 0.17 22.96
CA ALA A 174 10.69 0.83 22.88
C ALA A 174 10.79 2.28 22.38
N ALA A 175 11.80 3.02 22.85
CA ALA A 175 12.01 4.41 22.41
C ALA A 175 12.48 4.47 20.95
N THR A 176 13.35 3.54 20.52
CA THR A 176 13.75 3.42 19.11
C THR A 176 12.57 3.09 18.19
N GLU A 177 11.70 2.16 18.61
CA GLU A 177 10.49 1.80 17.87
C GLU A 177 9.49 2.96 17.78
N LEU A 178 9.39 3.78 18.84
CA LEU A 178 8.57 4.99 18.83
C LEU A 178 9.15 6.06 17.89
N LEU A 179 10.46 6.31 17.91
CA LEU A 179 11.11 7.23 16.95
C LEU A 179 10.85 6.79 15.51
N ARG A 180 10.97 5.48 15.23
CA ARG A 180 10.59 4.91 13.94
C ARG A 180 9.15 5.23 13.59
N ALA A 181 8.22 4.98 14.51
CA ALA A 181 6.80 5.18 14.29
C ALA A 181 6.48 6.65 13.99
N CYS A 182 7.03 7.59 14.77
CA CYS A 182 6.91 9.03 14.52
C CYS A 182 7.45 9.40 13.13
N THR A 183 8.65 8.92 12.80
CA THR A 183 9.30 9.16 11.51
C THR A 183 8.47 8.62 10.34
N TYR A 184 7.94 7.39 10.48
CA TYR A 184 7.11 6.77 9.47
C TYR A 184 5.81 7.53 9.21
N VAL A 185 5.12 7.99 10.27
CA VAL A 185 3.87 8.77 10.13
C VAL A 185 4.13 10.02 9.29
N VAL A 186 5.18 10.78 9.63
CA VAL A 186 5.54 12.01 8.91
C VAL A 186 5.96 11.68 7.48
N PHE A 187 6.81 10.67 7.28
CA PHE A 187 7.26 10.22 5.96
C PHE A 187 6.09 9.80 5.06
N ALA A 188 5.18 8.95 5.57
CA ALA A 188 4.04 8.45 4.83
C ALA A 188 3.08 9.59 4.45
N PHE A 189 2.93 10.58 5.33
CA PHE A 189 2.13 11.77 5.07
C PHE A 189 2.72 12.62 3.95
N VAL A 190 4.00 13.03 4.03
CA VAL A 190 4.60 13.92 3.01
C VAL A 190 4.81 13.25 1.65
N THR A 191 4.94 11.92 1.62
CA THR A 191 5.10 11.16 0.36
C THR A 191 3.78 10.70 -0.25
N PHE A 192 2.65 10.96 0.41
CA PHE A 192 1.35 10.41 0.05
C PHE A 192 1.38 8.88 -0.05
N GLY A 193 2.33 8.22 0.63
CA GLY A 193 2.70 6.83 0.38
C GLY A 193 1.57 5.86 0.69
N ARG A 194 1.37 4.84 -0.17
CA ARG A 194 0.59 3.66 0.26
C ARG A 194 1.36 2.95 1.37
N PRO A 195 0.71 2.37 2.39
CA PRO A 195 1.40 1.66 3.48
C PRO A 195 2.42 0.65 2.97
N GLU A 196 2.05 -0.19 2.02
CA GLU A 196 2.95 -1.20 1.43
C GLU A 196 4.18 -0.59 0.74
N THR A 197 3.99 0.50 -0.01
CA THR A 197 5.10 1.21 -0.65
C THR A 197 6.00 1.84 0.41
N GLY A 198 5.41 2.43 1.45
CA GLY A 198 6.14 3.03 2.56
C GLY A 198 6.99 2.01 3.30
N VAL A 199 6.41 0.90 3.76
CA VAL A 199 7.14 -0.12 4.56
C VAL A 199 8.24 -0.82 3.76
N SER A 200 8.11 -0.90 2.44
CA SER A 200 9.12 -1.59 1.63
C SER A 200 10.34 -0.71 1.33
N MET A 201 10.34 0.57 1.73
CA MET A 201 11.46 1.48 1.47
C MET A 201 12.79 0.90 1.93
N ARG A 202 13.84 1.24 1.17
CA ARG A 202 15.22 0.83 1.42
C ARG A 202 16.05 2.06 1.70
N ARG A 203 17.22 1.84 2.29
CA ARG A 203 18.15 2.94 2.60
C ARG A 203 18.53 3.75 1.36
N GLU A 204 18.80 3.11 0.22
CA GLU A 204 19.15 3.80 -1.03
C GLU A 204 17.99 4.58 -1.67
N HIS A 205 16.74 4.32 -1.27
CA HIS A 205 15.58 4.98 -1.86
C HIS A 205 15.34 6.38 -1.30
N ILE A 206 15.95 6.73 -0.17
CA ILE A 206 15.73 8.01 0.51
C ILE A 206 17.07 8.76 0.55
N ASN A 207 17.18 9.76 -0.31
CA ASN A 207 18.36 10.58 -0.47
C ASN A 207 18.04 11.97 0.08
N ILE A 208 18.84 12.42 1.03
CA ILE A 208 18.69 13.72 1.66
C ILE A 208 19.90 14.54 1.22
N THR A 209 19.67 15.60 0.46
CA THR A 209 20.67 16.62 0.12
C THR A 209 20.42 17.86 0.96
N GLY A 210 21.35 18.84 0.94
CA GLY A 210 21.16 20.11 1.65
C GLY A 210 19.93 20.90 1.17
N GLU A 211 19.50 20.67 -0.08
CA GLU A 211 18.43 21.43 -0.74
C GLU A 211 17.11 20.65 -0.85
N ASP A 212 17.18 19.31 -0.99
CA ASP A 212 16.03 18.47 -1.33
C ASP A 212 16.06 17.11 -0.63
N ILE A 213 14.86 16.54 -0.45
CA ILE A 213 14.67 15.12 -0.13
C ILE A 213 14.12 14.43 -1.37
N SER A 214 14.90 13.48 -1.89
CA SER A 214 14.55 12.64 -3.05
C SER A 214 14.17 11.23 -2.59
N VAL A 215 12.94 10.83 -2.91
CA VAL A 215 12.38 9.51 -2.55
C VAL A 215 12.05 8.72 -3.81
N VAL A 216 12.69 7.56 -3.99
CA VAL A 216 12.42 6.64 -5.10
C VAL A 216 11.41 5.58 -4.67
N LEU A 217 10.22 5.62 -5.28
CA LEU A 217 9.13 4.69 -4.97
C LEU A 217 9.27 3.41 -5.79
N HIS A 218 10.06 2.46 -5.28
CA HIS A 218 10.39 1.22 -6.00
C HIS A 218 9.23 0.20 -6.10
N LYS A 219 8.29 0.18 -5.14
CA LYS A 219 7.18 -0.79 -5.10
C LYS A 219 5.83 -0.09 -5.14
N GLU A 220 5.28 0.06 -6.34
CA GLU A 220 3.96 0.65 -6.56
C GLU A 220 2.98 -0.36 -7.15
N LYS A 221 1.75 -0.38 -6.62
CA LYS A 221 0.68 -1.25 -7.11
C LYS A 221 0.49 -1.06 -8.63
N GLY A 222 0.53 -2.15 -9.38
CA GLY A 222 0.32 -2.16 -10.83
C GLY A 222 1.51 -1.67 -11.66
N ARG A 223 2.65 -1.33 -11.05
CA ARG A 223 3.84 -0.81 -11.77
C ARG A 223 5.06 -1.72 -11.67
N GLY A 224 4.87 -3.01 -11.36
CA GLY A 224 5.95 -3.99 -11.25
C GLY A 224 6.79 -4.10 -12.54
N HIS A 225 6.11 -4.04 -13.69
CA HIS A 225 6.70 -4.12 -15.03
C HIS A 225 7.40 -2.83 -15.50
N VAL A 226 7.20 -1.70 -14.82
CA VAL A 226 7.75 -0.39 -15.23
C VAL A 226 9.19 -0.27 -14.73
N ARG A 227 10.15 -0.14 -15.65
CA ARG A 227 11.59 0.04 -15.30
C ARG A 227 11.84 1.38 -14.60
N LEU A 228 11.26 2.47 -15.12
CA LEU A 228 11.44 3.81 -14.53
C LEU A 228 10.58 3.95 -13.27
N ARG A 229 11.24 4.09 -12.11
CA ARG A 229 10.57 4.29 -10.83
C ARG A 229 10.23 5.76 -10.61
N ARG A 230 9.05 6.02 -10.04
CA ARG A 230 8.63 7.39 -9.72
C ARG A 230 9.51 7.95 -8.61
N ARG A 231 10.01 9.16 -8.83
CA ARG A 231 10.79 9.92 -7.86
C ARG A 231 9.97 11.10 -7.35
N LEU A 232 9.91 11.24 -6.03
CA LEU A 232 9.39 12.42 -5.36
C LEU A 232 10.54 13.30 -4.93
N THR A 233 10.47 14.59 -5.23
CA THR A 233 11.40 15.60 -4.72
C THR A 233 10.60 16.55 -3.83
N ILE A 234 11.02 16.65 -2.57
CA ILE A 234 10.44 17.52 -1.55
C ILE A 234 11.54 18.53 -1.18
N PRO A 235 11.34 19.84 -1.40
CA PRO A 235 12.29 20.86 -0.97
C PRO A 235 12.56 20.76 0.53
N ALA A 236 13.83 20.83 0.94
CA ALA A 236 14.21 20.79 2.35
C ALA A 236 13.54 21.92 3.15
N ALA A 237 13.48 23.11 2.54
CA ALA A 237 12.74 24.27 3.08
C ALA A 237 11.22 24.13 3.00
N GLY A 238 10.71 23.17 2.21
CA GLY A 238 9.27 22.96 1.99
C GLY A 238 8.56 22.31 3.18
N VAL A 239 9.28 21.54 4.00
CA VAL A 239 8.74 20.92 5.23
C VAL A 239 9.75 21.07 6.37
N ALA A 240 9.60 22.13 7.16
CA ALA A 240 10.50 22.44 8.27
C ALA A 240 10.64 21.26 9.24
N GLY A 241 11.89 20.87 9.53
CA GLY A 241 12.25 19.77 10.45
C GLY A 241 12.31 18.38 9.82
N LEU A 242 11.77 18.18 8.61
CA LEU A 242 11.71 16.85 7.98
C LEU A 242 13.11 16.25 7.75
N VAL A 243 14.05 17.06 7.25
CA VAL A 243 15.46 16.64 7.07
C VAL A 243 16.05 16.15 8.39
N ARG A 244 15.90 16.92 9.47
CA ARG A 244 16.41 16.57 10.80
C ARG A 244 15.79 15.29 11.33
N LEU A 245 14.47 15.12 11.22
CA LEU A 245 13.79 13.90 11.68
C LEU A 245 14.29 12.66 10.92
N LEU A 246 14.41 12.74 9.60
CA LEU A 246 14.89 11.63 8.78
C LEU A 246 16.37 11.30 9.07
N GLN A 247 17.21 12.31 9.25
CA GLN A 247 18.61 12.12 9.63
C GLN A 247 18.74 11.51 11.03
N HIS A 248 17.93 11.97 12.00
CA HIS A 248 17.89 11.43 13.34
C HIS A 248 17.52 9.94 13.31
N TRP A 249 16.46 9.58 12.60
CA TRP A 249 16.10 8.17 12.41
C TRP A 249 17.24 7.36 11.76
N GLN A 250 17.88 7.89 10.71
CA GLN A 250 19.00 7.20 10.05
C GLN A 250 20.16 6.95 11.03
N GLN A 251 20.54 7.95 11.82
CA GLN A 251 21.62 7.84 12.80
C GLN A 251 21.32 6.78 13.86
N VAL A 252 20.12 6.83 14.47
CA VAL A 252 19.70 5.87 15.52
C VAL A 252 19.58 4.46 14.94
N ARG A 253 18.97 4.32 13.76
CA ARG A 253 18.86 3.03 13.06
C ARG A 253 20.24 2.46 12.77
N ASP A 254 21.13 3.24 12.18
CA ASP A 254 22.46 2.76 11.78
C ASP A 254 23.30 2.41 13.00
N ALA A 255 23.18 3.15 14.11
CA ALA A 255 23.78 2.79 15.39
C ALA A 255 23.29 1.41 15.91
N CYS A 256 22.00 1.10 15.76
CA CYS A 256 21.47 -0.22 16.12
C CYS A 256 22.10 -1.36 15.30
N TRP A 257 22.56 -1.09 14.08
CA TRP A 257 23.25 -2.06 13.20
C TRP A 257 24.79 -1.98 13.31
N GLY A 258 25.34 -1.23 14.27
CA GLY A 258 26.78 -1.09 14.48
C GLY A 258 27.46 -0.18 13.45
N HIS A 259 26.77 0.86 12.97
CA HIS A 259 27.25 1.87 12.01
C HIS A 259 27.75 1.33 10.66
N ARG A 260 27.51 0.05 10.34
CA ARG A 260 27.81 -0.51 9.02
C ARG A 260 26.76 -0.04 8.03
N PRO A 261 27.13 0.44 6.82
CA PRO A 261 26.17 0.74 5.78
C PRO A 261 25.33 -0.49 5.50
N VAL A 262 24.03 -0.40 5.76
CA VAL A 262 23.16 -1.54 5.65
C VAL A 262 22.74 -1.69 4.18
N THR A 263 23.64 -2.23 3.36
CA THR A 263 23.42 -2.49 1.94
C THR A 263 23.48 -4.00 1.67
N GLY A 264 22.69 -4.49 0.70
CA GLY A 264 22.93 -5.81 0.11
C GLY A 264 22.02 -6.98 0.50
N SER A 265 21.12 -6.89 1.49
CA SER A 265 20.03 -7.88 1.65
C SER A 265 18.66 -7.22 1.71
N GLU A 266 17.62 -7.90 1.22
CA GLU A 266 16.22 -7.39 1.26
C GLU A 266 15.76 -7.04 2.68
N VAL A 267 16.32 -7.75 3.65
CA VAL A 267 16.05 -7.69 5.08
C VAL A 267 16.82 -6.54 5.73
N GLN A 268 18.14 -6.51 5.56
CA GLN A 268 18.99 -5.51 6.18
C GLN A 268 18.84 -4.15 5.46
N GLY A 269 18.73 -4.15 4.12
CA GLY A 269 18.55 -2.93 3.33
C GLY A 269 17.25 -2.17 3.58
N SER A 270 16.31 -2.70 4.38
CA SER A 270 15.07 -2.01 4.74
C SER A 270 15.35 -0.73 5.53
N TYR A 271 14.69 0.36 5.16
CA TYR A 271 14.81 1.65 5.85
C TYR A 271 14.18 1.67 7.25
N TRP A 272 13.24 0.76 7.53
CA TRP A 272 12.44 0.79 8.76
C TRP A 272 12.75 -0.35 9.72
N ARG A 273 13.44 -1.39 9.26
CA ARG A 273 13.67 -2.59 10.05
C ARG A 273 14.75 -2.37 11.12
N LEU A 274 14.48 -2.87 12.31
CA LEU A 274 15.41 -2.90 13.43
C LEU A 274 16.03 -4.30 13.62
N PRO A 275 17.22 -4.42 14.23
CA PRO A 275 17.97 -5.68 14.32
C PRO A 275 17.24 -6.84 15.01
N TRP A 276 16.34 -6.52 15.93
CA TRP A 276 15.59 -7.51 16.70
C TRP A 276 14.30 -8.00 16.02
N GLU A 277 13.94 -7.44 14.86
CA GLU A 277 12.74 -7.83 14.12
C GLU A 277 13.03 -8.98 13.14
N GLN A 278 12.08 -9.90 13.01
CA GLN A 278 12.16 -11.06 12.13
C GLN A 278 11.23 -10.93 10.91
N GLY A 279 11.57 -11.61 9.81
CA GLY A 279 10.74 -11.65 8.60
C GLY A 279 10.68 -10.34 7.80
N LYS A 280 9.92 -10.32 6.70
CA LYS A 280 9.71 -9.10 5.89
C LYS A 280 8.64 -8.21 6.51
N LEU A 281 8.85 -6.89 6.48
CA LEU A 281 7.85 -5.92 6.91
C LEU A 281 6.64 -5.92 5.95
N GLN A 282 5.43 -5.97 6.51
CA GLN A 282 4.16 -5.97 5.78
C GLN A 282 3.42 -4.64 6.01
N SER A 283 2.34 -4.41 5.25
CA SER A 283 1.51 -3.21 5.43
C SER A 283 0.82 -3.14 6.80
N ALA A 284 0.67 -4.27 7.51
CA ALA A 284 0.10 -4.31 8.85
C ALA A 284 1.01 -3.59 9.88
N GLN A 285 2.34 -3.69 9.75
CA GLN A 285 3.28 -2.98 10.61
C GLN A 285 3.14 -1.46 10.48
N ALA A 286 2.89 -0.93 9.27
CA ALA A 286 2.59 0.49 9.11
C ALA A 286 1.36 0.95 9.90
N ASN A 287 0.30 0.13 9.96
CA ASN A 287 -0.85 0.44 10.79
C ASN A 287 -0.43 0.45 12.28
N GLY A 288 0.35 -0.54 12.72
CA GLY A 288 0.88 -0.59 14.08
C GLY A 288 1.71 0.64 14.45
N TRP A 289 2.55 1.14 13.55
CA TRP A 289 3.34 2.35 13.77
C TRP A 289 2.48 3.61 13.84
N VAL A 290 1.47 3.74 12.98
CA VAL A 290 0.50 4.85 13.08
C VAL A 290 -0.21 4.82 14.43
N GLN A 291 -0.67 3.65 14.87
CA GLN A 291 -1.34 3.50 16.17
C GLN A 291 -0.39 3.79 17.34
N LEU A 292 0.86 3.31 17.28
CA LEU A 292 1.86 3.56 18.32
C LEU A 292 2.14 5.05 18.49
N ALA A 293 2.42 5.76 17.39
CA ALA A 293 2.76 7.18 17.44
C ALA A 293 1.57 8.05 17.88
N LEU A 294 0.36 7.77 17.37
CA LEU A 294 -0.84 8.53 17.73
C LEU A 294 -1.32 8.21 19.14
N GLY A 295 -1.29 6.94 19.55
CA GLY A 295 -1.65 6.50 20.89
C GLY A 295 -0.74 7.09 21.96
N LYS A 296 0.58 7.18 21.69
CA LYS A 296 1.53 7.83 22.60
C LYS A 296 1.17 9.29 22.90
N LEU A 297 0.51 9.98 21.97
CA LEU A 297 0.13 11.39 22.08
C LEU A 297 -1.37 11.59 22.37
N GLY A 298 -2.13 10.52 22.62
CA GLY A 298 -3.57 10.62 22.84
C GLY A 298 -4.34 11.20 21.64
N CYS A 299 -3.81 11.08 20.42
CA CYS A 299 -4.46 11.60 19.22
C CYS A 299 -5.64 10.70 18.84
N VAL A 300 -6.86 11.19 19.07
CA VAL A 300 -8.10 10.46 18.78
C VAL A 300 -8.70 10.85 17.42
N PRO A 301 -9.33 9.89 16.71
CA PRO A 301 -10.13 10.22 15.53
C PRO A 301 -11.43 10.94 15.93
N PRO A 302 -12.12 11.61 14.98
CA PRO A 302 -13.50 12.06 15.17
C PRO A 302 -14.42 10.89 15.54
N GLU A 303 -15.58 11.20 16.11
CA GLU A 303 -16.62 10.23 16.42
C GLU A 303 -16.98 9.36 15.20
N GLY A 304 -17.18 8.06 15.44
CA GLY A 304 -17.36 7.07 14.38
C GLY A 304 -16.15 6.89 13.46
N GLY A 305 -15.00 7.48 13.79
CA GLY A 305 -13.78 7.45 12.97
C GLY A 305 -12.73 6.47 13.47
N HIS A 306 -11.87 6.01 12.57
CA HIS A 306 -10.60 5.37 12.95
C HIS A 306 -9.43 5.82 12.07
N PHE A 307 -8.22 5.80 12.66
CA PHE A 307 -6.97 6.02 11.94
C PHE A 307 -6.34 4.69 11.50
N SER A 308 -5.60 4.71 10.41
CA SER A 308 -4.80 3.58 9.92
C SER A 308 -3.66 4.09 9.03
N GLY A 309 -2.83 3.19 8.49
CA GLY A 309 -1.82 3.52 7.50
C GLY A 309 -2.37 4.24 6.26
N HIS A 310 -3.63 4.02 5.87
CA HIS A 310 -4.23 4.76 4.75
C HIS A 310 -4.76 6.15 5.16
N SER A 311 -4.90 6.42 6.45
CA SER A 311 -5.30 7.75 6.95
C SER A 311 -4.22 8.80 6.72
N THR A 312 -2.94 8.43 6.76
CA THR A 312 -1.83 9.34 6.40
C THR A 312 -1.94 9.78 4.94
N ARG A 313 -2.17 8.83 4.03
CA ARG A 313 -2.36 9.09 2.60
C ARG A 313 -3.61 9.92 2.31
N LYS A 314 -4.72 9.63 3.00
CA LYS A 314 -5.97 10.42 2.91
C LYS A 314 -5.74 11.84 3.41
N GLY A 315 -5.07 11.97 4.56
CA GLY A 315 -4.72 13.26 5.17
C GLY A 315 -3.84 14.11 4.29
N ALA A 316 -2.79 13.52 3.70
CA ALA A 316 -1.89 14.22 2.79
C ALA A 316 -2.64 14.83 1.60
N CYS A 317 -3.49 14.05 0.95
CA CYS A 317 -4.28 14.52 -0.20
C CYS A 317 -5.30 15.58 0.20
N THR A 318 -6.00 15.38 1.32
CA THR A 318 -6.97 16.34 1.85
C THR A 318 -6.29 17.68 2.18
N CYS A 319 -5.21 17.65 2.96
CA CYS A 319 -4.49 18.85 3.38
C CYS A 319 -3.87 19.59 2.19
N ALA A 320 -3.24 18.88 1.26
CA ALA A 320 -2.67 19.51 0.05
C ALA A 320 -3.75 20.19 -0.79
N ARG A 321 -4.93 19.57 -0.95
CA ARG A 321 -6.04 20.19 -1.68
C ARG A 321 -6.62 21.40 -0.95
N ALA A 322 -6.73 21.33 0.38
CA ALA A 322 -7.23 22.43 1.21
C ALA A 322 -6.35 23.69 1.09
N VAL A 323 -5.02 23.55 1.02
CA VAL A 323 -4.08 24.68 0.82
C VAL A 323 -3.94 25.11 -0.64
N GLY A 324 -4.70 24.51 -1.57
CA GLY A 324 -4.74 24.93 -2.96
C GLY A 324 -3.75 24.24 -3.91
N ALA A 325 -3.14 23.10 -3.53
CA ALA A 325 -2.32 22.32 -4.44
C ALA A 325 -3.14 21.77 -5.60
N ALA A 326 -2.69 21.95 -6.85
CA ALA A 326 -3.41 21.45 -8.02
C ALA A 326 -3.68 19.93 -7.99
N LEU A 327 -4.80 19.47 -8.56
CA LEU A 327 -5.19 18.05 -8.54
C LEU A 327 -4.14 17.17 -9.24
N GLU A 328 -3.53 17.66 -10.30
CA GLU A 328 -2.49 17.00 -11.09
C GLU A 328 -1.24 16.78 -10.23
N LYS A 329 -0.88 17.77 -9.39
CA LYS A 329 0.22 17.65 -8.43
C LYS A 329 -0.10 16.58 -7.39
N CYS A 330 -1.32 16.57 -6.85
CA CYS A 330 -1.77 15.53 -5.91
C CYS A 330 -1.76 14.13 -6.56
N CYS A 331 -2.25 14.02 -7.80
CA CYS A 331 -2.19 12.80 -8.60
C CYS A 331 -0.75 12.30 -8.79
N PHE A 332 0.16 13.21 -9.16
CA PHE A 332 1.58 12.90 -9.31
C PHE A 332 2.21 12.44 -7.99
N LEU A 333 1.96 13.14 -6.87
CA LEU A 333 2.53 12.82 -5.56
C LEU A 333 2.02 11.50 -5.01
N GLY A 334 0.72 11.22 -5.14
CA GLY A 334 0.15 9.95 -4.69
C GLY A 334 0.26 8.80 -5.69
N GLY A 335 0.58 9.04 -6.96
CA GLY A 335 0.59 8.00 -7.99
C GLY A 335 -0.82 7.53 -8.37
N TRP A 336 -1.76 8.47 -8.48
CA TRP A 336 -3.11 8.24 -9.00
C TRP A 336 -3.20 8.63 -10.48
N SER A 337 -4.08 7.95 -11.22
CA SER A 337 -4.59 8.51 -12.49
C SER A 337 -5.59 9.62 -12.17
N GLN A 338 -5.60 10.68 -12.97
CA GLN A 338 -6.51 11.82 -12.78
C GLN A 338 -7.99 11.41 -12.85
N LEU A 339 -8.31 10.36 -13.61
CA LEU A 339 -9.66 9.83 -13.76
C LEU A 339 -10.02 8.75 -12.71
N SER A 340 -9.12 8.47 -11.76
CA SER A 340 -9.35 7.41 -10.78
C SER A 340 -10.31 7.87 -9.68
N SER A 341 -11.43 7.17 -9.49
CA SER A 341 -12.33 7.40 -8.34
C SER A 341 -11.61 7.33 -6.98
N ALA A 342 -10.47 6.63 -6.90
CA ALA A 342 -9.68 6.53 -5.70
C ALA A 342 -9.25 7.90 -5.14
N ILE A 343 -8.75 8.84 -5.96
CA ILE A 343 -8.30 10.14 -5.44
C ILE A 343 -9.47 10.94 -4.85
N HIS A 344 -10.64 10.89 -5.51
CA HIS A 344 -11.84 11.56 -5.04
C HIS A 344 -12.30 11.03 -3.67
N SER A 345 -12.20 9.71 -3.44
CA SER A 345 -12.47 9.14 -2.10
C SER A 345 -11.45 9.52 -1.02
N TYR A 346 -10.27 10.02 -1.41
CA TYR A 346 -9.21 10.42 -0.48
C TYR A 346 -9.28 11.90 -0.08
N ILE A 347 -10.04 12.72 -0.81
CA ILE A 347 -10.16 14.15 -0.54
C ILE A 347 -11.42 14.36 0.29
N ASP A 348 -11.26 14.93 1.47
CA ASP A 348 -12.38 15.50 2.21
C ASP A 348 -12.65 16.93 1.72
N PRO A 349 -13.80 17.19 1.07
CA PRO A 349 -14.12 18.52 0.54
C PRO A 349 -14.46 19.53 1.63
N ALA A 350 -14.71 19.09 2.87
CA ALA A 350 -15.03 19.98 3.98
C ALA A 350 -13.79 20.48 4.75
N ALA A 351 -12.59 20.03 4.37
CA ALA A 351 -11.35 20.44 5.04
C ALA A 351 -11.05 21.93 4.81
N VAL A 352 -10.92 22.66 5.91
CA VAL A 352 -10.52 24.08 5.92
C VAL A 352 -8.99 24.15 6.11
N PRO A 353 -8.26 24.96 5.32
CA PRO A 353 -6.82 25.08 5.47
C PRO A 353 -6.44 25.65 6.85
N ASP A 354 -5.37 25.11 7.43
CA ASP A 354 -4.77 25.59 8.68
C ASP A 354 -3.24 25.69 8.55
N GLU A 355 -2.58 26.28 9.55
CA GLU A 355 -1.12 26.48 9.56
C GLU A 355 -0.33 25.17 9.49
N HIS A 356 -0.87 24.07 10.00
CA HIS A 356 -0.22 22.76 9.93
C HIS A 356 -0.31 22.19 8.52
N MET A 357 -1.43 22.37 7.82
CA MET A 357 -1.56 21.98 6.42
C MET A 357 -0.58 22.77 5.55
N GLU A 358 -0.48 24.08 5.78
CA GLU A 358 0.48 24.97 5.08
C GLU A 358 1.93 24.55 5.36
N LYS A 359 2.28 24.22 6.61
CA LYS A 359 3.61 23.71 6.99
C LYS A 359 4.05 22.50 6.16
N TYR A 360 3.13 21.59 5.82
CA TYR A 360 3.48 20.36 5.10
C TYR A 360 3.32 20.46 3.58
N PHE A 361 2.38 21.28 3.10
CA PHE A 361 1.99 21.28 1.69
C PHE A 361 1.96 22.66 1.04
N GLY A 362 2.26 23.75 1.74
CA GLY A 362 2.35 25.08 1.16
C GLY A 362 3.34 25.15 -0.01
N TRP A 363 4.44 24.38 0.06
CA TRP A 363 5.43 24.25 -1.02
C TRP A 363 4.89 23.65 -2.33
N THR A 364 3.75 22.96 -2.26
CA THR A 364 3.11 22.37 -3.44
C THR A 364 2.28 23.38 -4.24
N THR A 365 2.07 24.57 -3.68
CA THR A 365 1.23 25.62 -4.27
C THR A 365 2.04 26.50 -5.25
N PRO A 366 1.37 27.16 -6.22
CA PRO A 366 2.02 28.15 -7.08
C PRO A 366 2.60 29.34 -6.28
N ARG A 367 1.94 29.73 -5.19
CA ARG A 367 2.34 30.87 -4.34
C ARG A 367 3.73 30.69 -3.75
N TRP A 368 4.08 29.48 -3.30
CA TRP A 368 5.40 29.21 -2.74
C TRP A 368 6.52 29.44 -3.75
N ARG A 369 6.33 29.06 -5.03
CA ARG A 369 7.35 29.32 -6.07
C ARG A 369 7.58 30.80 -6.28
N GLN A 370 6.51 31.60 -6.26
CA GLN A 370 6.60 33.05 -6.39
C GLN A 370 7.34 33.69 -5.20
N GLN A 371 7.16 33.16 -4.00
CA GLN A 371 7.88 33.63 -2.81
C GLN A 371 9.38 33.30 -2.88
N GLN A 372 9.74 32.10 -3.35
CA GLN A 372 11.13 31.69 -3.54
C GLN A 372 11.83 32.52 -4.63
N GLN A 373 11.15 32.83 -5.73
CA GLN A 373 11.68 33.68 -6.80
C GLN A 373 11.86 35.15 -6.39
N ARG A 374 11.15 35.60 -5.35
CA ARG A 374 11.22 36.97 -4.82
C ARG A 374 12.24 37.14 -3.69
N GLN A 375 12.98 36.10 -3.29
CA GLN A 375 14.14 36.22 -2.41
C GLN A 375 15.39 36.33 -3.29
N PRO A 376 15.93 37.54 -3.59
CA PRO A 376 17.24 37.65 -4.21
C PRO A 376 18.29 37.30 -3.15
N GLY A 377 19.37 36.64 -3.58
CA GLY A 377 20.52 36.35 -2.71
C GLY A 377 21.01 37.62 -2.03
N THR A 378 20.96 37.64 -0.70
CA THR A 378 21.68 38.62 0.12
C THR A 378 23.18 38.32 0.05
N GLU A 379 23.92 39.35 -0.38
CA GLU A 379 25.31 39.66 -0.08
C GLU A 379 26.41 39.01 -0.93
N GLN A 380 26.64 39.59 -2.12
CA GLN A 380 28.00 39.96 -2.52
C GLN A 380 28.36 41.26 -1.79
N CYS A 381 29.20 41.17 -0.75
CA CYS A 381 29.82 42.34 -0.14
C CYS A 381 30.83 42.96 -1.12
N ALA A 382 30.74 44.29 -1.21
CA ALA A 382 31.76 45.18 -1.74
C ALA A 382 33.03 45.19 -0.87
#